data_AF-A0A3D1MY69-F1
#
_entry.id   AF-A0A3D1MY69-F1
#
_cell.length_a   1.000
_cell.length_b   1.000
_cell.length_c   1.000
_cell.angle_alpha   90.00
_cell.angle_beta   90.00
_cell.angle_gamma   90.00
#
_symmetry.space_group_name_H-M   'P 1'
#
loop_
_entity.id
_entity.type
_entity.pdbx_description
1 polymer ?
#
loop_
_entity_poly.entity_id
_entity_poly.type
_entity_poly.pdbx_seq_one_letter_code
_entity_poly.pdbx_strand_id
1 'polypeptide(L)'
;MRNYDFLSIVIPTYNRPDKFGRLLRYLNKADRKINVVILDSSDKDVRDCNQKKISALKGSKLKINYFEYSSEISPFKKYGEGVSKADTEYVMFCADDDIPFIPTLDNATNFLQEHSDYAAAQGFYINYCIDQQTKRKLIQHVVYASKSIEGDDCLERVGQFLENYEALFYAVHRRDVLERAFKLVENVQTTHWQELVLATSTVLQGKVKRLPEFYYARFSNESSYFTNWHPHEIFSRDPSLFFKDYLTYRDTLFRSFPEKFKTKHSRRTFDLAHLTYIHPFLEPGILKLIKNRSREVLGDEQLANSIREDQGNKLIERGKRSCVTSRKSFQFFGKLNYFKKFGKTIVANIPLLRVLARKVYHKSMPDLLKVSSNGEQFIFWREFLTFPLRGNECPTQLDLDFIAKHVEMY
;
A
#
# COMPACT_ATOMS: atom_id res chain seq x y z
N MET A 1 34.29 -3.25 6.73
CA MET A 1 33.09 -3.82 7.37
C MET A 1 32.27 -4.47 6.27
N ARG A 2 31.65 -5.64 6.49
CA ARG A 2 30.78 -6.24 5.46
C ARG A 2 29.44 -5.49 5.44
N ASN A 3 28.87 -5.25 4.27
CA ASN A 3 27.74 -4.33 4.05
C ASN A 3 26.42 -4.73 4.72
N TYR A 4 26.35 -5.93 5.31
CA TYR A 4 25.15 -6.49 5.94
C TYR A 4 24.81 -5.90 7.32
N ASP A 5 25.77 -5.25 7.97
CA ASP A 5 25.59 -4.70 9.31
C ASP A 5 24.79 -3.38 9.30
N PHE A 6 24.54 -2.80 8.12
CA PHE A 6 23.92 -1.48 7.96
C PHE A 6 22.41 -1.49 7.71
N LEU A 7 21.77 -2.66 7.58
CA LEU A 7 20.32 -2.77 7.38
C LEU A 7 19.62 -3.41 8.59
N SER A 8 18.56 -2.76 9.06
CA SER A 8 17.57 -3.33 9.99
C SER A 8 16.25 -3.64 9.28
N ILE A 9 15.78 -4.89 9.44
CA ILE A 9 14.45 -5.30 9.01
C ILE A 9 13.48 -5.11 10.17
N VAL A 10 12.53 -4.19 10.01
CA VAL A 10 11.49 -3.89 10.98
C VAL A 10 10.25 -4.75 10.70
N ILE A 11 9.92 -5.65 11.61
CA ILE A 11 8.84 -6.63 11.46
C ILE A 11 7.70 -6.29 12.43
N PRO A 12 6.61 -5.65 11.96
CA PRO A 12 5.39 -5.57 12.74
C PRO A 12 4.65 -6.90 12.72
N THR A 13 4.17 -7.34 13.89
CA THR A 13 3.31 -8.53 13.99
C THR A 13 2.13 -8.28 14.94
N TYR A 14 1.03 -8.97 14.67
CA TYR A 14 -0.21 -8.92 15.43
C TYR A 14 -1.01 -10.21 15.25
N ASN A 15 -1.15 -11.01 16.30
CA ASN A 15 -2.01 -12.19 16.37
C ASN A 15 -1.82 -13.22 15.23
N ARG A 16 -0.59 -13.32 14.69
CA ARG A 16 -0.23 -14.21 13.57
C ARG A 16 1.05 -15.02 13.88
N PRO A 17 1.08 -15.80 14.98
CA PRO A 17 2.29 -16.45 15.48
C PRO A 17 2.95 -17.42 14.48
N ASP A 18 2.17 -18.04 13.59
CA ASP A 18 2.68 -19.00 12.61
C ASP A 18 3.38 -18.33 11.42
N LYS A 19 2.78 -17.25 10.89
CA LYS A 19 3.35 -16.40 9.83
C LYS A 19 4.65 -15.77 10.32
N PHE A 20 4.61 -15.15 11.50
CA PHE A 20 5.78 -14.61 12.18
C PHE A 20 6.90 -15.65 12.37
N GLY A 21 6.56 -16.83 12.89
CA GLY A 21 7.53 -17.91 13.08
C GLY A 21 8.16 -18.39 11.77
N ARG A 22 7.37 -18.43 10.69
CA ARG A 22 7.85 -18.80 9.35
C ARG A 22 8.84 -17.79 8.81
N LEU A 23 8.54 -16.49 8.92
CA LEU A 23 9.47 -15.43 8.53
C LEU A 23 10.78 -15.51 9.32
N LEU A 24 10.75 -15.69 10.64
CA LEU A 24 11.98 -15.81 11.43
C LEU A 24 12.83 -17.02 11.01
N ARG A 25 12.22 -18.18 10.71
CA ARG A 25 12.96 -19.35 10.21
C ARG A 25 13.58 -19.08 8.84
N TYR A 26 12.86 -18.40 7.94
CA TYR A 26 13.38 -18.00 6.65
C TYR A 26 14.60 -17.09 6.80
N LEU A 27 14.49 -16.02 7.59
CA LEU A 27 15.60 -15.09 7.84
C LEU A 27 16.80 -15.81 8.45
N ASN A 28 16.56 -16.76 9.36
CA ASN A 28 17.64 -17.52 10.00
C ASN A 28 18.43 -18.43 9.02
N LYS A 29 17.83 -18.83 7.89
CA LYS A 29 18.51 -19.60 6.85
C LYS A 29 19.47 -18.76 6.01
N ALA A 30 19.46 -17.43 6.14
CA ALA A 30 20.39 -16.57 5.42
C ALA A 30 21.84 -16.84 5.86
N ASP A 31 22.77 -16.78 4.93
CA ASP A 31 24.19 -17.02 5.21
C ASP A 31 24.92 -15.77 5.78
N ARG A 32 24.20 -14.94 6.53
CA ARG A 32 24.73 -13.70 7.11
C ARG A 32 23.99 -13.29 8.36
N LYS A 33 24.60 -12.37 9.11
CA LYS A 33 23.91 -11.69 10.21
C LYS A 33 22.79 -10.80 9.66
N ILE A 34 21.66 -10.76 10.36
CA ILE A 34 20.52 -9.89 10.04
C ILE A 34 20.11 -9.16 11.31
N ASN A 35 20.03 -7.83 11.24
CA ASN A 35 19.45 -7.03 12.31
C ASN A 35 17.93 -7.00 12.13
N VAL A 36 17.19 -7.40 13.17
CA VAL A 36 15.74 -7.47 13.15
C VAL A 36 15.19 -6.67 14.31
N VAL A 37 14.24 -5.77 14.03
CA VAL A 37 13.47 -5.03 15.02
C VAL A 37 12.04 -5.53 14.98
N ILE A 38 11.57 -6.15 16.05
CA ILE A 38 10.24 -6.77 16.11
C ILE A 38 9.30 -5.85 16.90
N LEU A 39 8.16 -5.52 16.29
CA LEU A 39 7.13 -4.66 16.87
C LEU A 39 5.86 -5.50 17.10
N ASP A 40 5.80 -6.16 18.25
CA ASP A 40 4.73 -7.09 18.58
C ASP A 40 3.61 -6.38 19.36
N SER A 41 2.46 -6.22 18.73
CA SER A 41 1.25 -5.70 19.39
C SER A 41 0.19 -6.79 19.61
N SER A 42 0.56 -8.07 19.53
CA SER A 42 -0.35 -9.21 19.69
C SER A 42 -0.89 -9.31 21.10
N ASP A 43 -1.91 -10.13 21.31
CA ASP A 43 -2.40 -10.49 22.64
C ASP A 43 -1.36 -11.24 23.47
N LYS A 44 -1.51 -11.22 24.80
CA LYS A 44 -0.47 -11.69 25.73
C LYS A 44 -0.04 -13.14 25.47
N ASP A 45 -0.99 -14.04 25.26
CA ASP A 45 -0.74 -15.46 24.98
C ASP A 45 0.03 -15.65 23.67
N VAL A 46 -0.29 -14.85 22.64
CA VAL A 46 0.44 -14.84 21.38
C VAL A 46 1.84 -14.26 21.55
N ARG A 47 2.03 -13.20 22.33
CA ARG A 47 3.36 -12.63 22.65
C ARG A 47 4.24 -13.65 23.36
N ASP A 48 3.69 -14.35 24.36
CA ASP A 48 4.40 -15.43 25.06
C ASP A 48 4.81 -16.54 24.08
N CYS A 49 3.97 -16.86 23.10
CA CYS A 49 4.28 -17.81 22.02
C CYS A 49 5.38 -17.29 21.07
N ASN A 50 5.34 -16.01 20.69
CA ASN A 50 6.35 -15.38 19.82
C ASN A 50 7.71 -15.29 20.51
N GLN A 51 7.76 -14.96 21.80
CA GLN A 51 8.99 -14.95 22.60
C GLN A 51 9.65 -16.32 22.71
N LYS A 52 8.86 -17.41 22.80
CA LYS A 52 9.40 -18.79 22.74
C LYS A 52 10.06 -19.07 21.39
N LYS A 53 9.45 -18.64 20.28
CA LYS A 53 10.05 -18.78 18.94
C LYS A 53 11.36 -18.01 18.81
N ILE A 54 11.41 -16.79 19.34
CA ILE A 54 12.65 -15.98 19.38
C ILE A 54 13.71 -16.65 20.26
N SER A 55 13.33 -17.18 21.42
CA SER A 55 14.24 -17.87 22.33
C SER A 55 14.86 -19.13 21.72
N ALA A 56 14.12 -19.83 20.86
CA ALA A 56 14.62 -20.97 20.10
C ALA A 56 15.67 -20.58 19.04
N LEU A 57 15.81 -19.29 18.73
CA LEU A 57 16.81 -18.74 17.80
C LEU A 57 18.00 -18.11 18.54
N LYS A 58 18.14 -18.32 19.85
CA LYS A 58 19.34 -17.88 20.60
C LYS A 58 20.60 -18.53 20.01
N GLY A 59 21.65 -17.73 19.82
CA GLY A 59 22.90 -18.17 19.17
C GLY A 59 22.84 -18.23 17.65
N SER A 60 21.72 -17.85 17.04
CA SER A 60 21.58 -17.76 15.59
C SER A 60 22.27 -16.53 15.00
N LYS A 61 22.23 -16.41 13.66
CA LYS A 61 22.73 -15.22 12.94
C LYS A 61 21.79 -14.01 13.06
N LEU A 62 20.60 -14.16 13.64
CA LEU A 62 19.66 -13.06 13.80
C LEU A 62 19.98 -12.24 15.07
N LYS A 63 20.25 -10.94 14.90
CA LYS A 63 20.31 -9.98 16.01
C LYS A 63 18.90 -9.39 16.19
N ILE A 64 18.15 -9.94 17.13
CA ILE A 64 16.74 -9.59 17.34
C ILE A 64 16.61 -8.60 18.51
N ASN A 65 16.07 -7.42 18.22
CA ASN A 65 15.56 -6.48 19.21
C ASN A 65 14.02 -6.58 19.23
N TYR A 66 13.44 -7.02 20.35
CA TYR A 66 12.01 -7.27 20.47
C TYR A 66 11.34 -6.22 21.36
N PHE A 67 10.25 -5.62 20.87
CA PHE A 67 9.50 -4.58 21.56
C PHE A 67 8.01 -4.93 21.60
N GLU A 68 7.44 -4.89 22.80
CA GLU A 68 6.01 -5.09 23.02
C GLU A 68 5.25 -3.77 22.96
N TYR A 69 4.06 -3.82 22.38
CA TYR A 69 3.14 -2.70 22.29
C TYR A 69 1.72 -3.13 22.70
N SER A 70 0.90 -2.15 23.07
CA SER A 70 -0.54 -2.35 23.22
C SER A 70 -1.18 -2.79 21.90
N SER A 71 -2.20 -3.65 21.95
CA SER A 71 -3.04 -4.01 20.79
C SER A 71 -3.74 -2.78 20.19
N GLU A 72 -4.01 -1.77 21.00
CA GLU A 72 -4.71 -0.54 20.63
C GLU A 72 -3.80 0.54 20.03
N ILE A 73 -2.49 0.27 19.90
CA ILE A 73 -1.58 1.28 19.35
C ILE A 73 -1.90 1.58 17.88
N SER A 74 -1.86 2.85 17.50
CA SER A 74 -1.89 3.23 16.09
C SER A 74 -0.74 2.55 15.32
N PRO A 75 -1.03 1.85 14.20
CA PRO A 75 -0.01 1.17 13.41
C PRO A 75 1.15 2.10 13.01
N PHE A 76 0.86 3.29 12.49
CA PHE A 76 1.91 4.22 12.05
C PHE A 76 2.72 4.81 13.20
N LYS A 77 2.12 5.01 14.38
CA LYS A 77 2.87 5.38 15.58
C LYS A 77 3.86 4.28 15.96
N LYS A 78 3.39 3.03 16.00
CA LYS A 78 4.23 1.84 16.24
C LYS A 78 5.36 1.75 15.22
N TYR A 79 5.06 1.96 13.93
CA TYR A 79 6.05 1.89 12.85
C TYR A 79 7.13 2.98 13.01
N GLY A 80 6.76 4.23 13.26
CA GLY A 80 7.73 5.33 13.48
C GLY A 80 8.60 5.10 14.72
N GLU A 81 8.01 4.57 15.80
CA GLU A 81 8.76 4.14 16.97
C GLU A 81 9.74 3.00 16.67
N GLY A 82 9.36 2.07 15.79
CA GLY A 82 10.23 0.99 15.35
C GLY A 82 11.42 1.44 14.52
N VAL A 83 11.23 2.43 13.64
CA VAL A 83 12.34 3.04 12.89
C VAL A 83 13.34 3.69 13.84
N SER A 84 12.86 4.43 14.85
CA SER A 84 13.72 5.07 15.85
C SER A 84 14.51 4.08 16.71
N LYS A 85 14.03 2.83 16.83
CA LYS A 85 14.67 1.73 17.58
C LYS A 85 15.65 0.91 16.73
N ALA A 86 15.79 1.20 15.44
CA ALA A 86 16.79 0.57 14.59
C ALA A 86 18.15 1.25 14.77
N ASP A 87 19.18 0.43 15.03
CA ASP A 87 20.56 0.89 15.29
C ASP A 87 21.41 1.05 14.01
N THR A 88 20.79 0.99 12.84
CA THR A 88 21.49 0.89 11.55
C THR A 88 21.17 2.09 10.65
N GLU A 89 21.99 2.33 9.63
CA GLU A 89 21.82 3.48 8.73
C GLU A 89 20.65 3.30 7.76
N TYR A 90 20.32 2.05 7.42
CA TYR A 90 19.24 1.70 6.51
C TYR A 90 18.19 0.86 7.20
N VAL A 91 16.94 1.08 6.82
CA VAL A 91 15.79 0.39 7.41
C VAL A 91 14.83 -0.03 6.30
N MET A 92 14.19 -1.18 6.50
CA MET A 92 13.03 -1.56 5.70
C MET A 92 11.98 -2.18 6.59
N PHE A 93 10.72 -2.07 6.20
CA PHE A 93 9.67 -2.88 6.79
C PHE A 93 9.60 -4.25 6.11
N CYS A 94 9.15 -5.25 6.86
CA CYS A 94 8.74 -6.54 6.31
C CYS A 94 7.52 -7.03 7.07
N ALA A 95 6.39 -7.25 6.38
CA ALA A 95 5.24 -7.87 7.02
C ALA A 95 5.55 -9.32 7.44
N ASP A 96 4.92 -9.80 8.50
CA ASP A 96 5.17 -11.14 9.04
C ASP A 96 4.77 -12.30 8.09
N ASP A 97 4.02 -12.01 7.02
CA ASP A 97 3.59 -12.94 5.98
C ASP A 97 4.31 -12.80 4.64
N ASP A 98 5.21 -11.83 4.50
CA ASP A 98 5.94 -11.60 3.25
C ASP A 98 7.32 -12.26 3.23
N ILE A 99 7.96 -12.28 2.07
CA ILE A 99 9.29 -12.84 1.85
C ILE A 99 10.24 -11.76 1.31
N PRO A 100 11.14 -11.22 2.14
CA PRO A 100 12.15 -10.28 1.67
C PRO A 100 13.34 -11.02 1.06
N PHE A 101 13.67 -10.79 -0.21
CA PHE A 101 14.78 -11.48 -0.85
C PHE A 101 16.12 -10.90 -0.43
N ILE A 102 16.74 -11.56 0.56
CA ILE A 102 17.93 -11.09 1.26
C ILE A 102 19.08 -10.64 0.34
N PRO A 103 19.47 -11.38 -0.72
CA PRO A 103 20.53 -10.92 -1.63
C PRO A 103 20.19 -9.60 -2.32
N THR A 104 18.94 -9.41 -2.74
CA THR A 104 18.49 -8.18 -3.39
C THR A 104 18.39 -7.01 -2.41
N LEU A 105 18.07 -7.27 -1.14
CA LEU A 105 18.15 -6.24 -0.09
C LEU A 105 19.58 -5.73 0.09
N ASP A 106 20.55 -6.63 -0.03
CA ASP A 106 21.97 -6.28 0.08
C ASP A 106 22.38 -5.40 -1.10
N ASN A 107 21.93 -5.72 -2.31
CA ASN A 107 22.14 -4.88 -3.49
C ASN A 107 21.49 -3.49 -3.35
N ALA A 108 20.27 -3.42 -2.83
CA ALA A 108 19.58 -2.15 -2.56
C ALA A 108 20.32 -1.30 -1.51
N THR A 109 20.85 -1.95 -0.46
CA THR A 109 21.61 -1.27 0.60
C THR A 109 22.94 -0.75 0.05
N ASN A 110 23.68 -1.58 -0.70
CA ASN A 110 24.95 -1.18 -1.33
C ASN A 110 24.76 0.01 -2.28
N PHE A 111 23.70 -0.03 -3.09
CA PHE A 111 23.36 1.07 -3.99
C PHE A 111 23.16 2.38 -3.20
N LEU A 112 22.43 2.34 -2.08
CA LEU A 112 22.27 3.54 -1.25
C LEU A 112 23.57 3.95 -0.56
N GLN A 113 24.50 3.06 -0.28
CA GLN A 113 25.82 3.45 0.26
C GLN A 113 26.64 4.22 -0.79
N GLU A 114 26.56 3.81 -2.05
CA GLU A 114 27.32 4.39 -3.16
C GLU A 114 26.68 5.67 -3.71
N HIS A 115 25.37 5.87 -3.49
CA HIS A 115 24.61 6.98 -4.06
C HIS A 115 23.89 7.82 -2.99
N SER A 116 24.56 8.90 -2.54
CA SER A 116 24.07 9.79 -1.47
C SER A 116 22.80 10.57 -1.82
N ASP A 117 22.52 10.82 -3.11
CA ASP A 117 21.35 11.55 -3.59
C ASP A 117 20.06 10.72 -3.63
N TYR A 118 20.15 9.42 -3.33
CA TYR A 118 19.01 8.52 -3.23
C TYR A 118 18.54 8.38 -1.78
N ALA A 119 17.24 8.51 -1.60
CA ALA A 119 16.54 8.38 -0.33
C ALA A 119 16.13 6.93 -0.04
N ALA A 120 15.80 6.17 -1.07
CA ALA A 120 15.34 4.79 -0.97
C ALA A 120 15.68 3.95 -2.20
N ALA A 121 15.70 2.63 -2.05
CA ALA A 121 15.92 1.67 -3.12
C ALA A 121 15.04 0.43 -2.91
N GLN A 122 14.52 -0.12 -4.01
CA GLN A 122 13.74 -1.36 -4.04
C GLN A 122 13.89 -2.04 -5.40
N GLY A 123 13.54 -3.32 -5.51
CA GLY A 123 13.43 -4.02 -6.80
C GLY A 123 11.99 -4.39 -7.13
N PHE A 124 11.78 -5.39 -7.97
CA PHE A 124 10.46 -5.85 -8.37
C PHE A 124 9.78 -6.68 -7.29
N TYR A 125 8.48 -6.50 -7.14
CA TYR A 125 7.67 -7.27 -6.20
C TYR A 125 6.95 -8.38 -6.95
N ILE A 126 6.63 -9.46 -6.25
CA ILE A 126 5.69 -10.47 -6.74
C ILE A 126 4.59 -10.67 -5.72
N ASN A 127 3.39 -11.00 -6.18
CA ASN A 127 2.35 -11.53 -5.31
C ASN A 127 2.39 -13.06 -5.35
N TYR A 128 2.23 -13.69 -4.19
CA TYR A 128 2.10 -15.14 -4.09
C TYR A 128 0.95 -15.54 -3.15
N CYS A 129 0.35 -16.68 -3.42
CA CYS A 129 -0.66 -17.31 -2.58
C CYS A 129 -0.27 -18.73 -2.21
N ILE A 130 -0.96 -19.31 -1.22
CA ILE A 130 -0.90 -20.75 -0.94
C ILE A 130 -2.20 -21.38 -1.44
N ASP A 131 -2.07 -22.36 -2.33
CA ASP A 131 -3.18 -23.17 -2.78
C ASP A 131 -3.71 -24.03 -1.64
N GLN A 132 -5.01 -23.95 -1.36
CA GLN A 132 -5.58 -24.59 -0.17
C GLN A 132 -5.61 -26.12 -0.27
N GLN A 133 -5.68 -26.68 -1.47
CA GLN A 133 -5.81 -28.12 -1.70
C GLN A 133 -4.45 -28.80 -1.73
N THR A 134 -3.54 -28.28 -2.55
CA THR A 134 -2.21 -28.84 -2.79
C THR A 134 -1.17 -28.34 -1.80
N LYS A 135 -1.47 -27.29 -1.02
CA LYS A 135 -0.54 -26.57 -0.13
C LYS A 135 0.67 -25.96 -0.84
N ARG A 136 0.64 -25.91 -2.17
CA ARG A 136 1.71 -25.32 -2.99
C ARG A 136 1.65 -23.81 -2.98
N LYS A 137 2.81 -23.16 -3.06
CA LYS A 137 2.91 -21.71 -3.24
C LYS A 137 2.79 -21.39 -4.73
N LEU A 138 1.90 -20.47 -5.07
CA LEU A 138 1.64 -20.03 -6.44
C LEU A 138 1.99 -18.56 -6.58
N ILE A 139 2.84 -18.25 -7.56
CA ILE A 139 3.17 -16.86 -7.89
C ILE A 139 2.09 -16.35 -8.84
N GLN A 140 1.47 -15.23 -8.48
CA GLN A 140 0.24 -14.73 -9.13
C GLN A 140 0.48 -13.63 -10.15
N HIS A 141 1.41 -12.71 -9.90
CA HIS A 141 1.82 -11.66 -10.84
C HIS A 141 2.98 -10.86 -10.26
N VAL A 142 3.76 -10.23 -11.14
CA VAL A 142 4.71 -9.18 -10.76
C VAL A 142 3.92 -7.92 -10.42
N VAL A 143 4.24 -7.30 -9.29
CA VAL A 143 3.73 -5.98 -8.88
C VAL A 143 4.90 -5.06 -8.65
N TYR A 144 4.65 -3.76 -8.72
CA TYR A 144 5.67 -2.74 -8.48
C TYR A 144 6.94 -2.93 -9.33
N ALA A 145 6.81 -2.66 -10.62
CA ALA A 145 7.89 -2.84 -11.61
C ALA A 145 8.10 -1.61 -12.50
N SER A 146 7.58 -0.45 -12.07
CA SER A 146 7.88 0.82 -12.72
C SER A 146 9.34 1.22 -12.55
N LYS A 147 9.77 2.17 -13.39
CA LYS A 147 11.14 2.72 -13.40
C LYS A 147 11.47 3.44 -12.09
N SER A 148 12.76 3.72 -11.89
CA SER A 148 13.22 4.61 -10.82
C SER A 148 12.59 6.01 -10.90
N ILE A 149 12.53 6.68 -9.74
CA ILE A 149 12.12 8.08 -9.60
C ILE A 149 13.40 8.90 -9.41
N GLU A 150 13.93 9.42 -10.51
CA GLU A 150 15.29 9.97 -10.59
C GLU A 150 15.33 11.42 -11.08
N GLY A 151 14.18 12.10 -11.19
CA GLY A 151 14.12 13.52 -11.57
C GLY A 151 15.03 14.41 -10.71
N ASP A 152 15.69 15.38 -11.34
CA ASP A 152 16.64 16.27 -10.63
C ASP A 152 15.87 17.26 -9.73
N ASP A 153 14.73 17.77 -10.23
CA ASP A 153 13.82 18.59 -9.42
C ASP A 153 12.93 17.73 -8.50
N CYS A 154 12.68 18.21 -7.29
CA CYS A 154 11.88 17.47 -6.32
C CYS A 154 10.40 17.34 -6.70
N LEU A 155 9.82 18.32 -7.41
CA LEU A 155 8.43 18.24 -7.86
C LEU A 155 8.29 17.40 -9.13
N GLU A 156 9.33 17.32 -9.94
CA GLU A 156 9.42 16.32 -11.01
C GLU A 156 9.36 14.90 -10.42
N ARG A 157 10.14 14.62 -9.35
CA ARG A 157 10.06 13.33 -8.64
C ARG A 157 8.68 13.04 -8.06
N VAL A 158 8.02 14.03 -7.48
CA VAL A 158 6.62 13.89 -7.02
C VAL A 158 5.69 13.56 -8.19
N GLY A 159 5.86 14.22 -9.34
CA GLY A 159 5.11 13.90 -10.56
C GLY A 159 5.33 12.46 -11.02
N GLN A 160 6.59 12.04 -11.17
CA GLN A 160 6.97 10.67 -11.55
C GLN A 160 6.36 9.63 -10.59
N PHE A 161 6.41 9.90 -9.29
CA PHE A 161 5.83 9.03 -8.27
C PHE A 161 4.31 8.90 -8.38
N LEU A 162 3.60 10.02 -8.56
CA LEU A 162 2.13 10.05 -8.53
C LEU A 162 1.49 9.61 -9.85
N GLU A 163 2.18 9.78 -10.98
CA GLU A 163 1.72 9.30 -12.28
C GLU A 163 1.64 7.76 -12.34
N ASN A 164 2.60 7.08 -11.73
CA ASN A 164 2.64 5.62 -11.63
C ASN A 164 2.85 5.19 -10.18
N TYR A 165 1.86 5.47 -9.34
CA TYR A 165 1.95 5.18 -7.91
C TYR A 165 2.21 3.69 -7.63
N GLU A 166 3.36 3.43 -7.03
CA GLU A 166 3.76 2.16 -6.47
C GLU A 166 4.26 2.38 -5.05
N ALA A 167 3.73 1.62 -4.08
CA ALA A 167 4.00 1.89 -2.67
C ALA A 167 5.50 1.79 -2.33
N LEU A 168 6.01 2.76 -1.58
CA LEU A 168 7.42 2.81 -1.15
C LEU A 168 7.64 2.26 0.26
N PHE A 169 6.57 1.84 0.96
CA PHE A 169 6.62 1.48 2.38
C PHE A 169 7.63 0.35 2.70
N TYR A 170 7.76 -0.63 1.80
CA TYR A 170 8.64 -1.80 1.96
C TYR A 170 10.01 -1.63 1.28
N ALA A 171 10.31 -0.47 0.71
CA ALA A 171 11.65 -0.19 0.17
C ALA A 171 12.70 -0.18 1.29
N VAL A 172 13.98 -0.31 0.93
CA VAL A 172 15.09 0.05 1.80
C VAL A 172 15.18 1.57 1.80
N HIS A 173 15.05 2.19 2.97
CA HIS A 173 15.19 3.64 3.14
C HIS A 173 16.45 3.96 3.93
N ARG A 174 17.02 5.13 3.69
CA ARG A 174 17.86 5.76 4.72
C ARG A 174 17.02 6.01 5.98
N ARG A 175 17.55 5.63 7.14
CA ARG A 175 16.82 5.72 8.41
C ARG A 175 16.39 7.15 8.71
N ASP A 176 17.29 8.12 8.53
CA ASP A 176 17.03 9.52 8.82
C ASP A 176 15.92 10.13 7.94
N VAL A 177 15.87 9.75 6.66
CA VAL A 177 14.79 10.12 5.72
C VAL A 177 13.47 9.57 6.21
N LEU A 178 13.43 8.29 6.57
CA LEU A 178 12.21 7.63 6.98
C LEU A 178 11.72 8.12 8.35
N GLU A 179 12.62 8.40 9.30
CA GLU A 179 12.30 9.05 10.58
C GLU A 179 11.64 10.40 10.38
N ARG A 180 12.20 11.24 9.49
CA ARG A 180 11.60 12.54 9.14
C ARG A 180 10.22 12.35 8.52
N ALA A 181 10.04 11.35 7.66
CA ALA A 181 8.75 11.04 7.05
C ALA A 181 7.70 10.61 8.08
N PHE A 182 8.04 9.73 9.03
CA PHE A 182 7.10 9.29 10.08
C PHE A 182 6.64 10.41 11.01
N LYS A 183 7.48 11.42 11.28
CA LYS A 183 7.06 12.61 12.04
C LYS A 183 5.91 13.38 11.39
N LEU A 184 5.72 13.25 10.07
CA LEU A 184 4.64 13.92 9.35
C LEU A 184 3.31 13.17 9.45
N VAL A 185 3.38 11.85 9.66
CA VAL A 185 2.23 10.95 9.65
C VAL A 185 1.21 11.27 10.74
N GLU A 186 1.66 11.74 11.90
CA GLU A 186 0.77 12.11 13.01
C GLU A 186 -0.20 13.26 12.67
N ASN A 187 0.09 14.04 11.62
CA ASN A 187 -0.77 15.15 11.20
C ASN A 187 -1.93 14.70 10.31
N VAL A 188 -1.90 13.48 9.77
CA VAL A 188 -2.90 12.99 8.80
C VAL A 188 -3.73 11.86 9.39
N GLN A 189 -5.02 11.85 9.06
CA GLN A 189 -6.02 11.06 9.77
C GLN A 189 -6.19 9.65 9.18
N THR A 190 -6.20 9.53 7.86
CA THR A 190 -6.51 8.27 7.16
C THR A 190 -5.25 7.50 6.82
N THR A 191 -5.33 6.17 6.91
CA THR A 191 -4.28 5.24 6.49
C THR A 191 -3.77 5.56 5.08
N HIS A 192 -4.67 5.91 4.16
CA HIS A 192 -4.32 6.31 2.80
C HIS A 192 -3.37 7.51 2.75
N TRP A 193 -3.73 8.62 3.41
CA TRP A 193 -2.90 9.82 3.42
C TRP A 193 -1.65 9.68 4.30
N GLN A 194 -1.68 8.78 5.29
CA GLN A 194 -0.51 8.37 6.09
C GLN A 194 0.54 7.66 5.22
N GLU A 195 0.14 6.73 4.35
CA GLU A 195 1.05 6.11 3.39
C GLU A 195 1.60 7.13 2.38
N LEU A 196 0.72 8.00 1.85
CA LEU A 196 1.14 9.02 0.88
C LEU A 196 2.06 10.07 1.46
N VAL A 197 1.88 10.51 2.72
CA VAL A 197 2.78 11.50 3.34
C VAL A 197 4.15 10.93 3.55
N LEU A 198 4.22 9.65 3.92
CA LEU A 198 5.47 8.94 4.06
C LEU A 198 6.19 8.86 2.71
N ALA A 199 5.53 8.33 1.69
CA ALA A 199 6.14 8.12 0.38
C ALA A 199 6.49 9.43 -0.33
N THR A 200 5.60 10.43 -0.28
CA THR A 200 5.83 11.74 -0.90
C THR A 200 6.96 12.50 -0.19
N SER A 201 7.04 12.40 1.14
CA SER A 201 8.17 12.94 1.90
C SER A 201 9.50 12.29 1.49
N THR A 202 9.53 10.97 1.26
CA THR A 202 10.72 10.27 0.78
C THR A 202 11.19 10.81 -0.58
N VAL A 203 10.31 10.92 -1.58
CA VAL A 203 10.69 11.40 -2.93
C VAL A 203 11.04 12.90 -2.95
N LEU A 204 10.48 13.69 -2.04
CA LEU A 204 10.89 15.10 -1.87
C LEU A 204 12.34 15.21 -1.37
N GLN A 205 12.77 14.27 -0.52
CA GLN A 205 14.09 14.27 0.11
C GLN A 205 15.21 13.70 -0.77
N GLY A 206 14.89 12.80 -1.71
CA GLY A 206 15.89 12.25 -2.63
C GLY A 206 15.28 11.38 -3.72
N LYS A 207 16.15 10.84 -4.59
CA LYS A 207 15.76 9.90 -5.65
C LYS A 207 15.36 8.54 -5.06
N VAL A 208 14.59 7.75 -5.81
CA VAL A 208 14.22 6.39 -5.43
C VAL A 208 14.61 5.43 -6.54
N LYS A 209 15.45 4.45 -6.20
CA LYS A 209 15.95 3.48 -7.17
C LYS A 209 14.99 2.30 -7.32
N ARG A 210 14.70 1.93 -8.57
CA ARG A 210 14.23 0.58 -8.91
C ARG A 210 15.41 -0.25 -9.43
N LEU A 211 15.77 -1.30 -8.72
CA LEU A 211 16.71 -2.31 -9.19
C LEU A 211 16.00 -3.28 -10.15
N PRO A 212 16.67 -3.72 -11.23
CA PRO A 212 16.11 -4.68 -12.18
C PRO A 212 16.19 -6.13 -11.65
N GLU A 213 15.81 -6.34 -10.39
CA GLU A 213 15.92 -7.62 -9.67
C GLU A 213 14.65 -7.85 -8.84
N PHE A 214 14.23 -9.11 -8.70
CA PHE A 214 13.17 -9.43 -7.75
C PHE A 214 13.63 -9.20 -6.32
N TYR A 215 12.81 -8.49 -5.55
CA TYR A 215 13.17 -7.92 -4.26
C TYR A 215 12.30 -8.45 -3.12
N TYR A 216 11.01 -8.68 -3.36
CA TYR A 216 10.06 -8.91 -2.27
C TYR A 216 8.81 -9.64 -2.75
N ALA A 217 8.43 -10.72 -2.06
CA ALA A 217 7.20 -11.46 -2.34
C ALA A 217 6.12 -11.15 -1.31
N ARG A 218 4.97 -10.66 -1.78
CA ARG A 218 3.82 -10.28 -0.97
C ARG A 218 2.78 -11.39 -0.91
N PHE A 219 2.31 -11.71 0.28
CA PHE A 219 1.27 -12.73 0.46
C PHE A 219 -0.13 -12.17 0.18
N SER A 220 -0.91 -12.84 -0.69
CA SER A 220 -2.17 -12.30 -1.19
C SER A 220 -3.45 -12.87 -0.56
N ASN A 221 -3.38 -13.89 0.29
CA ASN A 221 -4.59 -14.52 0.83
C ASN A 221 -5.25 -13.69 1.94
N GLU A 222 -4.52 -13.42 3.02
CA GLU A 222 -5.08 -12.96 4.30
C GLU A 222 -4.35 -11.71 4.81
N SER A 223 -4.94 -10.55 4.60
CA SER A 223 -4.54 -9.28 5.23
C SER A 223 -5.58 -8.82 6.23
N SER A 224 -5.15 -8.32 7.38
CA SER A 224 -6.00 -7.47 8.20
C SER A 224 -6.25 -6.16 7.43
N TYR A 225 -7.52 -5.80 7.24
CA TYR A 225 -7.85 -4.54 6.57
C TYR A 225 -7.77 -3.39 7.56
N PHE A 226 -7.00 -2.36 7.23
CA PHE A 226 -7.14 -1.07 7.90
C PHE A 226 -8.44 -0.40 7.46
N THR A 227 -8.95 0.55 8.24
CA THR A 227 -10.03 1.42 7.76
C THR A 227 -9.42 2.64 7.07
N ASN A 228 -10.14 3.20 6.11
CA ASN A 228 -9.73 4.37 5.34
C ASN A 228 -8.37 4.19 4.62
N TRP A 229 -8.13 3.00 4.08
CA TRP A 229 -6.87 2.67 3.38
C TRP A 229 -6.95 2.90 1.87
N HIS A 230 -8.14 2.80 1.30
CA HIS A 230 -8.36 2.95 -0.14
C HIS A 230 -9.31 4.13 -0.44
N PRO A 231 -9.04 4.98 -1.46
CA PRO A 231 -9.91 6.10 -1.83
C PRO A 231 -11.38 5.71 -2.01
N HIS A 232 -11.64 4.61 -2.72
CA HIS A 232 -13.01 4.10 -2.91
C HIS A 232 -13.71 3.73 -1.59
N GLU A 233 -12.99 3.19 -0.61
CA GLU A 233 -13.56 2.91 0.71
C GLU A 233 -13.97 4.22 1.39
N ILE A 234 -13.07 5.20 1.39
CA ILE A 234 -13.31 6.53 1.99
C ILE A 234 -14.49 7.21 1.29
N PHE A 235 -14.52 7.27 -0.05
CA PHE A 235 -15.63 7.86 -0.81
C PHE A 235 -16.97 7.14 -0.59
N SER A 236 -16.96 5.84 -0.29
CA SER A 236 -18.20 5.12 -0.02
C SER A 236 -18.80 5.44 1.35
N ARG A 237 -17.98 5.96 2.28
CA ARG A 237 -18.34 6.22 3.69
C ARG A 237 -18.46 7.71 3.99
N ASP A 238 -17.40 8.47 3.73
CA ASP A 238 -17.31 9.92 3.94
C ASP A 238 -16.40 10.57 2.88
N PRO A 239 -16.96 11.00 1.73
CA PRO A 239 -16.22 11.73 0.71
C PRO A 239 -15.56 13.02 1.22
N SER A 240 -16.15 13.68 2.22
CA SER A 240 -15.61 14.94 2.74
C SER A 240 -14.31 14.71 3.52
N LEU A 241 -14.19 13.58 4.21
CA LEU A 241 -12.97 13.17 4.90
C LEU A 241 -11.78 13.09 3.94
N PHE A 242 -11.96 12.49 2.75
CA PHE A 242 -10.89 12.35 1.77
C PHE A 242 -10.23 13.70 1.42
N PHE A 243 -11.05 14.72 1.11
CA PHE A 243 -10.54 16.04 0.71
C PHE A 243 -10.05 16.87 1.88
N LYS A 244 -10.68 16.77 3.06
CA LYS A 244 -10.19 17.46 4.27
C LYS A 244 -8.79 16.95 4.64
N ASP A 245 -8.62 15.63 4.63
CA ASP A 245 -7.35 15.02 4.99
C ASP A 245 -6.28 15.23 3.91
N TYR A 246 -6.65 15.31 2.62
CA TYR A 246 -5.76 15.81 1.56
C TYR A 246 -5.21 17.20 1.85
N LEU A 247 -6.06 18.14 2.30
CA LEU A 247 -5.61 19.50 2.62
C LEU A 247 -4.63 19.48 3.79
N THR A 248 -4.90 18.67 4.83
CA THR A 248 -4.00 18.50 5.96
C THR A 248 -2.66 17.88 5.55
N TYR A 249 -2.70 16.83 4.72
CA TYR A 249 -1.55 16.19 4.09
C TYR A 249 -0.68 17.21 3.33
N ARG A 250 -1.31 17.98 2.44
CA ARG A 250 -0.64 18.97 1.60
C ARG A 250 0.01 20.06 2.44
N ASP A 251 -0.75 20.63 3.37
CA ASP A 251 -0.28 21.74 4.20
C ASP A 251 0.82 21.27 5.17
N THR A 252 0.83 19.99 5.56
CA THR A 252 1.92 19.37 6.32
C THR A 252 3.21 19.31 5.51
N LEU A 253 3.16 18.87 4.24
CA LEU A 253 4.33 18.85 3.37
C LEU A 253 4.84 20.26 3.06
N PHE A 254 3.95 21.21 2.80
CA PHE A 254 4.33 22.60 2.51
C PHE A 254 5.04 23.27 3.69
N ARG A 255 4.61 22.99 4.91
CA ARG A 255 5.26 23.51 6.13
C ARG A 255 6.58 22.81 6.43
N SER A 256 6.69 21.53 6.12
CA SER A 256 7.87 20.70 6.43
C SER A 256 9.01 20.89 5.43
N PHE A 257 8.69 21.29 4.21
CA PHE A 257 9.65 21.57 3.13
C PHE A 257 9.43 22.97 2.52
N PRO A 258 9.46 24.04 3.33
CA PRO A 258 9.12 25.39 2.87
C PRO A 258 10.01 25.85 1.72
N GLU A 259 11.25 25.35 1.65
CA GLU A 259 12.21 25.64 0.61
C GLU A 259 11.81 25.08 -0.76
N LYS A 260 11.07 23.97 -0.80
CA LYS A 260 10.53 23.35 -2.03
C LYS A 260 9.22 24.00 -2.47
N PHE A 261 8.49 24.61 -1.54
CA PHE A 261 7.14 25.16 -1.75
C PHE A 261 7.04 26.68 -1.58
N LYS A 262 8.11 27.41 -1.92
CA LYS A 262 8.20 28.88 -1.76
C LYS A 262 7.21 29.67 -2.62
N THR A 263 6.94 29.21 -3.84
CA THR A 263 6.18 29.99 -4.82
C THR A 263 4.75 29.47 -4.99
N LYS A 264 3.86 30.32 -5.49
CA LYS A 264 2.52 29.88 -5.92
C LYS A 264 2.59 28.85 -7.04
N HIS A 265 3.61 28.94 -7.90
CA HIS A 265 3.81 28.00 -9.00
C HIS A 265 4.16 26.60 -8.47
N SER A 266 5.16 26.48 -7.59
CA SER A 266 5.58 25.18 -7.03
C SER A 266 4.45 24.49 -6.26
N ARG A 267 3.66 25.23 -5.48
CA ARG A 267 2.46 24.70 -4.80
C ARG A 267 1.40 24.22 -5.79
N ARG A 268 1.14 25.00 -6.86
CA ARG A 268 0.20 24.60 -7.91
C ARG A 268 0.68 23.36 -8.66
N THR A 269 1.97 23.24 -8.95
CA THR A 269 2.55 22.06 -9.61
C THR A 269 2.34 20.81 -8.75
N PHE A 270 2.55 20.91 -7.44
CA PHE A 270 2.26 19.83 -6.50
C PHE A 270 0.78 19.42 -6.50
N ASP A 271 -0.13 20.39 -6.47
CA ASP A 271 -1.58 20.13 -6.53
C ASP A 271 -1.94 19.44 -7.86
N LEU A 272 -1.38 19.87 -8.99
CA LEU A 272 -1.63 19.25 -10.30
C LEU A 272 -1.12 17.79 -10.36
N ALA A 273 0.05 17.51 -9.79
CA ALA A 273 0.56 16.14 -9.69
C ALA A 273 -0.32 15.25 -8.79
N HIS A 274 -0.96 15.81 -7.75
CA HIS A 274 -1.93 15.03 -6.96
C HIS A 274 -3.25 14.83 -7.69
N LEU A 275 -3.68 15.77 -8.54
CA LEU A 275 -4.86 15.58 -9.34
C LEU A 275 -4.70 14.42 -10.33
N THR A 276 -3.50 14.20 -10.89
CA THR A 276 -3.25 13.02 -11.75
C THR A 276 -3.33 11.72 -10.95
N TYR A 277 -2.92 11.72 -9.69
CA TYR A 277 -3.11 10.57 -8.80
C TYR A 277 -4.58 10.33 -8.43
N ILE A 278 -5.34 11.39 -8.11
CA ILE A 278 -6.70 11.28 -7.58
C ILE A 278 -7.71 10.94 -8.68
N HIS A 279 -7.51 11.45 -9.91
CA HIS A 279 -8.52 11.37 -10.97
C HIS A 279 -9.07 9.95 -11.28
N PRO A 280 -8.29 8.85 -11.25
CA PRO A 280 -8.81 7.52 -11.61
C PRO A 280 -9.87 7.05 -10.60
N PHE A 281 -9.79 7.50 -9.35
CA PHE A 281 -10.75 7.18 -8.30
C PHE A 281 -12.07 7.96 -8.43
N LEU A 282 -12.10 8.97 -9.29
CA LEU A 282 -13.25 9.86 -9.51
C LEU A 282 -13.92 9.62 -10.88
N GLU A 283 -13.54 8.55 -11.59
CA GLU A 283 -14.16 8.23 -12.87
C GLU A 283 -15.68 8.02 -12.73
N PRO A 284 -16.51 8.52 -13.68
CA PRO A 284 -17.96 8.44 -13.58
C PRO A 284 -18.50 7.02 -13.37
N GLY A 285 -17.86 6.01 -13.98
CA GLY A 285 -18.23 4.60 -13.81
C GLY A 285 -18.01 4.09 -12.39
N ILE A 286 -16.87 4.45 -11.79
CA ILE A 286 -16.52 4.10 -10.40
C ILE A 286 -17.45 4.80 -9.43
N LEU A 287 -17.69 6.11 -9.60
CA LEU A 287 -18.59 6.86 -8.72
C LEU A 287 -20.02 6.34 -8.78
N LYS A 288 -20.50 5.92 -9.96
CA LYS A 288 -21.81 5.27 -10.10
C LYS A 288 -21.87 3.95 -9.34
N LEU A 289 -20.82 3.14 -9.41
CA LEU A 289 -20.73 1.88 -8.66
C LEU A 289 -20.75 2.12 -7.15
N ILE A 290 -19.94 3.06 -6.65
CA ILE A 290 -19.90 3.43 -5.23
C ILE A 290 -21.28 3.89 -4.76
N LYS A 291 -21.90 4.82 -5.49
CA LYS A 291 -23.25 5.32 -5.18
C LYS A 291 -24.29 4.22 -5.13
N ASN A 292 -24.28 3.30 -6.10
CA ASN A 292 -25.23 2.20 -6.15
C ASN A 292 -25.04 1.23 -4.98
N ARG A 293 -23.79 0.90 -4.62
CA ARG A 293 -23.53 0.06 -3.44
C ARG A 293 -23.92 0.75 -2.13
N SER A 294 -23.65 2.04 -1.98
CA SER A 294 -24.12 2.79 -0.81
C SER A 294 -25.65 2.80 -0.70
N ARG A 295 -26.39 2.81 -1.82
CA ARG A 295 -27.85 2.63 -1.85
C ARG A 295 -28.29 1.24 -1.40
N GLU A 296 -27.60 0.19 -1.86
CA GLU A 296 -27.92 -1.19 -1.47
C GLU A 296 -27.68 -1.44 0.04
N VAL A 297 -26.69 -0.77 0.63
CA VAL A 297 -26.35 -0.91 2.06
C VAL A 297 -27.22 -0.03 2.97
N LEU A 298 -27.55 1.20 2.57
CA LEU A 298 -28.34 2.15 3.38
C LEU A 298 -29.85 2.11 3.07
N GLY A 299 -30.26 1.56 1.92
CA GLY A 299 -31.60 1.70 1.39
C GLY A 299 -31.85 3.09 0.76
N ASP A 300 -32.71 3.14 -0.27
CA ASP A 300 -32.98 4.37 -1.04
C ASP A 300 -33.52 5.53 -0.19
N GLU A 301 -34.26 5.21 0.89
CA GLU A 301 -34.91 6.19 1.76
C GLU A 301 -33.92 6.82 2.77
N GLN A 302 -32.99 6.05 3.35
CA GLN A 302 -31.95 6.61 4.24
C GLN A 302 -30.89 7.40 3.46
N LEU A 303 -30.58 7.01 2.21
CA LEU A 303 -29.72 7.82 1.37
C LEU A 303 -30.41 9.12 0.95
N ALA A 304 -31.71 9.09 0.64
CA ALA A 304 -32.48 10.30 0.37
C ALA A 304 -32.57 11.21 1.61
N ASN A 305 -32.72 10.64 2.81
CA ASN A 305 -32.79 11.39 4.06
C ASN A 305 -31.43 11.97 4.49
N SER A 306 -30.31 11.25 4.35
CA SER A 306 -28.97 11.79 4.62
C SER A 306 -28.58 12.92 3.67
N ILE A 307 -28.97 12.84 2.39
CA ILE A 307 -28.79 13.94 1.43
C ILE A 307 -29.67 15.15 1.81
N ARG A 308 -30.90 14.93 2.29
CA ARG A 308 -31.82 15.99 2.72
C ARG A 308 -31.41 16.64 4.05
N GLU A 309 -30.88 15.87 5.00
CA GLU A 309 -30.38 16.36 6.30
C GLU A 309 -29.11 17.20 6.12
N ASP A 310 -28.18 16.79 5.25
CA ASP A 310 -26.97 17.57 4.97
C ASP A 310 -27.28 18.88 4.21
N GLN A 311 -28.30 18.89 3.34
CA GLN A 311 -28.80 20.12 2.71
C GLN A 311 -29.60 21.02 3.69
N GLY A 312 -30.38 20.42 4.59
CA GLY A 312 -31.09 21.13 5.66
C GLY A 312 -30.14 21.81 6.64
N ASN A 313 -29.06 21.13 7.05
CA ASN A 313 -28.04 21.69 7.94
C ASN A 313 -27.24 22.81 7.27
N LYS A 314 -26.91 22.70 5.97
CA LYS A 314 -26.31 23.79 5.18
C LYS A 314 -27.22 25.01 5.02
N LEU A 315 -28.55 24.81 4.96
CA LEU A 315 -29.53 25.90 4.95
C LEU A 315 -29.65 26.59 6.32
N ILE A 316 -29.55 25.84 7.42
CA ILE A 316 -29.53 26.39 8.79
C ILE A 316 -28.24 27.17 9.06
N GLU A 317 -27.09 26.69 8.59
CA GLU A 317 -25.82 27.42 8.70
C GLU A 317 -25.77 28.68 7.82
N ARG A 318 -26.35 28.64 6.61
CA ARG A 318 -26.50 29.84 5.76
C ARG A 318 -27.52 30.83 6.35
N GLY A 319 -28.61 30.33 6.95
CA GLY A 319 -29.61 31.15 7.65
C GLY A 319 -29.05 31.88 8.88
N LYS A 320 -28.01 31.34 9.53
CA LYS A 320 -27.28 32.03 10.61
C LYS A 320 -26.30 33.10 10.13
N ARG A 321 -25.94 33.15 8.84
CA ARG A 321 -25.00 34.14 8.27
C ARG A 321 -25.65 35.23 7.41
N SER A 322 -26.96 35.20 7.19
CA SER A 322 -27.64 36.26 6.43
C SER A 322 -28.89 36.75 7.14
N CYS A 323 -28.70 37.51 8.22
CA CYS A 323 -29.72 38.39 8.77
C CYS A 323 -29.34 39.85 8.45
N VAL A 324 -29.28 40.22 7.15
CA VAL A 324 -29.36 41.63 6.71
C VAL A 324 -30.04 41.67 5.33
N THR A 325 -31.30 42.12 5.35
CA THR A 325 -32.09 42.80 4.31
C THR A 325 -32.26 42.21 2.89
N SER A 326 -33.49 41.77 2.62
CA SER A 326 -34.47 42.42 1.72
C SER A 326 -35.20 41.43 0.80
N ARG A 327 -36.53 41.54 0.84
CA ARG A 327 -37.50 40.82 0.02
C ARG A 327 -37.34 41.20 -1.45
N LYS A 328 -37.30 40.22 -2.35
CA LYS A 328 -38.07 40.24 -3.62
C LYS A 328 -38.19 38.83 -4.20
N SER A 329 -39.45 38.49 -4.43
CA SER A 329 -40.03 37.29 -5.05
C SER A 329 -39.54 37.01 -6.46
N PHE A 330 -39.46 35.74 -6.85
CA PHE A 330 -39.83 35.28 -8.20
C PHE A 330 -40.24 33.79 -8.19
N GLN A 331 -41.50 33.54 -8.53
CA GLN A 331 -42.03 32.22 -8.91
C GLN A 331 -41.58 31.88 -10.32
N PHE A 332 -41.26 30.61 -10.60
CA PHE A 332 -41.65 30.00 -11.88
C PHE A 332 -41.76 28.47 -11.77
N PHE A 333 -42.89 27.96 -12.27
CA PHE A 333 -43.27 26.56 -12.38
C PHE A 333 -42.64 25.91 -13.61
N GLY A 334 -42.38 24.61 -13.56
CA GLY A 334 -42.03 23.81 -14.75
C GLY A 334 -42.02 22.30 -14.49
N LYS A 335 -43.17 21.66 -14.68
CA LYS A 335 -43.39 20.20 -14.65
C LYS A 335 -42.54 19.46 -15.69
N LEU A 336 -42.13 18.23 -15.39
CA LEU A 336 -42.21 17.13 -16.37
C LEU A 336 -42.27 15.75 -15.68
N ASN A 337 -43.45 15.13 -15.77
CA ASN A 337 -43.71 13.72 -15.53
C ASN A 337 -43.39 12.94 -16.80
N TYR A 338 -42.63 11.84 -16.76
CA TYR A 338 -42.70 10.80 -17.81
C TYR A 338 -42.38 9.40 -17.23
N PHE A 339 -43.39 8.53 -17.29
CA PHE A 339 -43.38 7.05 -17.35
C PHE A 339 -43.23 6.18 -16.08
N LYS A 340 -44.40 5.86 -15.51
CA LYS A 340 -44.79 4.52 -15.05
C LYS A 340 -45.22 3.66 -16.25
N LYS A 341 -44.54 2.53 -16.51
CA LYS A 341 -45.13 1.24 -16.92
C LYS A 341 -44.02 0.23 -17.23
N PHE A 342 -43.86 -0.77 -16.38
CA PHE A 342 -43.98 -2.19 -16.73
C PHE A 342 -43.84 -3.00 -15.44
N GLY A 343 -44.90 -3.72 -15.10
CA GLY A 343 -44.89 -4.76 -14.09
C GLY A 343 -45.34 -6.06 -14.73
N LYS A 344 -44.54 -7.12 -14.55
CA LYS A 344 -44.96 -8.44 -14.03
C LYS A 344 -43.78 -9.42 -14.09
N THR A 345 -43.36 -9.81 -12.89
CA THR A 345 -43.00 -11.16 -12.42
C THR A 345 -42.20 -12.10 -13.31
N ILE A 346 -40.95 -12.36 -12.91
CA ILE A 346 -40.33 -13.70 -12.97
C ILE A 346 -39.73 -13.99 -11.59
N VAL A 347 -40.20 -15.07 -10.97
CA VAL A 347 -39.64 -15.70 -9.77
C VAL A 347 -38.50 -16.62 -10.21
N ALA A 348 -37.46 -16.70 -9.35
CA ALA A 348 -36.43 -17.75 -9.24
C ALA A 348 -34.99 -17.41 -9.71
N ASN A 349 -34.09 -17.56 -8.73
CA ASN A 349 -32.68 -17.94 -8.79
C ASN A 349 -31.58 -16.88 -9.05
N ILE A 350 -30.94 -16.47 -7.94
CA ILE A 350 -29.48 -16.31 -7.77
C ILE A 350 -28.75 -17.43 -8.56
N PRO A 351 -27.77 -17.20 -9.47
CA PRO A 351 -26.56 -16.35 -9.31
C PRO A 351 -26.03 -15.67 -10.61
N LEU A 352 -25.97 -14.33 -10.69
CA LEU A 352 -25.40 -13.62 -11.86
C LEU A 352 -24.16 -12.73 -11.59
N LEU A 353 -23.43 -12.99 -10.51
CA LEU A 353 -22.16 -12.30 -10.21
C LEU A 353 -20.91 -13.20 -10.27
N ARG A 354 -21.04 -14.46 -10.70
CA ARG A 354 -19.89 -15.35 -10.99
C ARG A 354 -19.59 -15.54 -12.48
N VAL A 355 -20.35 -14.93 -13.38
CA VAL A 355 -20.24 -15.18 -14.84
C VAL A 355 -19.54 -14.04 -15.61
N LEU A 356 -19.49 -12.82 -15.08
CA LEU A 356 -18.77 -11.72 -15.76
C LEU A 356 -17.27 -11.63 -15.43
N ALA A 357 -16.83 -12.24 -14.32
CA ALA A 357 -15.40 -12.42 -14.04
C ALA A 357 -14.79 -13.67 -14.73
N ARG A 358 -15.60 -14.58 -15.28
CA ARG A 358 -15.13 -15.80 -15.97
C ARG A 358 -15.09 -15.71 -17.50
N LYS A 359 -15.72 -14.70 -18.12
CA LYS A 359 -15.79 -14.59 -19.59
C LYS A 359 -14.68 -13.76 -20.25
N VAL A 360 -13.80 -13.13 -19.48
CA VAL A 360 -12.60 -12.45 -20.01
C VAL A 360 -11.32 -13.29 -19.84
N TYR A 361 -11.37 -14.39 -19.07
CA TYR A 361 -10.21 -15.27 -18.80
C TYR A 361 -10.33 -16.70 -19.37
N HIS A 362 -11.25 -16.94 -20.32
CA HIS A 362 -11.43 -18.25 -20.94
C HIS A 362 -11.41 -18.17 -22.47
N LYS A 363 -10.28 -17.77 -23.03
CA LYS A 363 -9.78 -18.27 -24.31
C LYS A 363 -8.26 -18.29 -24.21
N SER A 364 -7.70 -19.49 -24.43
CA SER A 364 -6.35 -19.99 -24.11
C SER A 364 -6.03 -20.05 -22.61
N MET A 365 -5.93 -21.26 -22.05
CA MET A 365 -5.15 -21.48 -20.83
C MET A 365 -3.72 -21.02 -21.13
N PRO A 366 -3.14 -20.08 -20.38
CA PRO A 366 -1.73 -19.76 -20.53
C PRO A 366 -0.92 -21.03 -20.21
N ASP A 367 0.05 -21.36 -21.06
CA ASP A 367 0.94 -22.50 -20.83
C ASP A 367 1.53 -22.43 -19.42
N LEU A 368 1.42 -23.54 -18.67
CA LEU A 368 1.96 -23.62 -17.32
C LEU A 368 3.42 -24.09 -17.39
N LEU A 369 4.34 -23.29 -16.86
CA LEU A 369 5.72 -23.70 -16.65
C LEU A 369 5.79 -24.39 -15.28
N LYS A 370 6.07 -25.70 -15.32
CA LYS A 370 6.34 -26.49 -14.11
C LYS A 370 7.83 -26.50 -13.86
N VAL A 371 8.26 -25.86 -12.78
CA VAL A 371 9.65 -25.97 -12.30
C VAL A 371 9.65 -26.93 -11.12
N SER A 372 10.53 -27.92 -11.16
CA SER A 372 10.73 -28.88 -10.08
C SER A 372 12.10 -28.67 -9.46
N SER A 373 12.13 -28.38 -8.17
CA SER A 373 13.35 -28.37 -7.35
C SER A 373 13.05 -29.17 -6.08
N ASN A 374 13.97 -30.07 -5.71
CA ASN A 374 13.91 -30.90 -4.50
C ASN A 374 12.58 -31.65 -4.22
N GLY A 375 11.83 -32.02 -5.26
CA GLY A 375 10.57 -32.77 -5.13
C GLY A 375 9.32 -31.92 -4.94
N GLU A 376 9.43 -30.59 -4.80
CA GLU A 376 8.30 -29.66 -4.85
C GLU A 376 8.07 -29.15 -6.29
N GLN A 377 6.81 -29.05 -6.69
CA GLN A 377 6.41 -28.58 -8.02
C GLN A 377 5.85 -27.16 -7.93
N PHE A 378 6.54 -26.22 -8.56
CA PHE A 378 6.09 -24.84 -8.74
C PHE A 378 5.32 -24.70 -10.04
N ILE A 379 4.27 -23.89 -10.01
CA ILE A 379 3.45 -23.61 -11.19
C ILE A 379 3.57 -22.12 -11.48
N PHE A 380 4.26 -21.80 -12.58
CA PHE A 380 4.34 -20.46 -13.15
C PHE A 380 3.42 -20.39 -14.36
N TRP A 381 2.77 -19.26 -14.62
CA TRP A 381 2.05 -19.09 -15.89
C TRP A 381 2.94 -18.36 -16.91
N ARG A 382 2.97 -18.82 -18.16
CA ARG A 382 3.92 -18.34 -19.18
C ARG A 382 3.69 -16.88 -19.62
N GLU A 383 2.47 -16.34 -19.48
CA GLU A 383 2.19 -14.90 -19.71
C GLU A 383 2.99 -13.97 -18.77
N PHE A 384 3.55 -14.50 -17.67
CA PHE A 384 4.39 -13.76 -16.73
C PHE A 384 5.75 -13.36 -17.32
N LEU A 385 6.22 -14.05 -18.36
CA LEU A 385 7.49 -13.80 -19.03
C LEU A 385 7.37 -12.83 -20.22
N THR A 386 6.14 -12.45 -20.59
CA THR A 386 5.86 -11.59 -21.75
C THR A 386 5.36 -10.21 -21.34
N PHE A 387 5.80 -9.69 -20.19
CA PHE A 387 5.68 -8.25 -19.95
C PHE A 387 6.72 -7.54 -20.83
N PRO A 388 6.30 -6.63 -21.74
CA PRO A 388 7.26 -5.82 -22.45
C PRO A 388 7.74 -4.76 -21.45
N LEU A 389 8.76 -5.09 -20.66
CA LEU A 389 9.67 -4.09 -20.15
C LEU A 389 10.29 -3.46 -21.40
N ARG A 390 9.70 -2.37 -21.87
CA ARG A 390 10.22 -1.62 -23.02
C ARG A 390 11.54 -0.97 -22.59
N GLY A 391 12.63 -1.72 -22.76
CA GLY A 391 14.00 -1.36 -22.40
C GLY A 391 14.86 -2.61 -22.21
N ASN A 392 16.18 -2.46 -22.27
CA ASN A 392 17.18 -3.55 -22.16
C ASN A 392 17.25 -4.23 -20.77
N GLU A 393 16.19 -4.13 -19.95
CA GLU A 393 16.15 -4.56 -18.54
C GLU A 393 15.06 -5.63 -18.33
N CYS A 394 15.05 -6.67 -19.17
CA CYS A 394 14.17 -7.82 -18.96
C CYS A 394 14.82 -8.78 -17.94
N PRO A 395 14.16 -9.11 -16.80
CA PRO A 395 14.61 -10.17 -15.91
C PRO A 395 14.63 -11.48 -16.71
N THR A 396 15.84 -11.94 -17.02
CA THR A 396 16.05 -13.14 -17.83
C THR A 396 15.65 -14.40 -17.05
N GLN A 397 15.69 -15.55 -17.71
CA GLN A 397 15.36 -16.87 -17.15
C GLN A 397 16.09 -17.23 -15.83
N LEU A 398 17.11 -16.45 -15.43
CA LEU A 398 17.80 -16.50 -14.15
C LEU A 398 16.90 -16.26 -12.91
N ASP A 399 15.74 -15.63 -13.07
CA ASP A 399 14.95 -15.18 -11.90
C ASP A 399 13.97 -16.21 -11.32
N LEU A 400 13.54 -17.22 -12.08
CA LEU A 400 12.54 -18.18 -11.59
C LEU A 400 13.12 -19.14 -10.56
N ASP A 401 14.35 -19.61 -10.76
CA ASP A 401 15.05 -20.48 -9.81
C ASP A 401 15.40 -19.73 -8.53
N PHE A 402 15.77 -18.44 -8.64
CA PHE A 402 15.99 -17.55 -7.51
C PHE A 402 14.72 -17.40 -6.66
N ILE A 403 13.60 -17.04 -7.31
CA ILE A 403 12.32 -16.91 -6.62
C ILE A 403 11.91 -18.25 -6.01
N ALA A 404 11.96 -19.36 -6.77
CA ALA A 404 11.58 -20.69 -6.30
C ALA A 404 12.38 -21.09 -5.06
N LYS A 405 13.71 -20.91 -5.08
CA LYS A 405 14.58 -21.18 -3.93
C LYS A 405 14.15 -20.40 -2.69
N HIS A 406 13.92 -19.10 -2.80
CA HIS A 406 13.53 -18.29 -1.63
C HIS A 406 12.12 -18.61 -1.16
N VAL A 407 11.22 -18.94 -2.07
CA VAL A 407 9.85 -19.39 -1.78
C VAL A 407 9.86 -20.78 -1.11
N GLU A 408 10.75 -21.71 -1.48
CA GLU A 408 10.97 -23.00 -0.81
C GLU A 408 11.57 -22.83 0.59
N MET A 409 12.53 -21.90 0.74
CA MET A 409 13.18 -21.64 2.02
C MET A 409 12.20 -21.14 3.09
N TYR A 410 11.17 -20.39 2.67
CA TYR A 410 10.14 -19.80 3.53
C TYR A 410 9.05 -20.81 3.89
#